data_AF-A0A9P0AUC3-F1
#
_entry.id   AF-A0A9P0AUC3-F1
#
_cell.length_a   1.000
_cell.length_b   1.000
_cell.length_c   1.000
_cell.angle_alpha   90.00
_cell.angle_beta   90.00
_cell.angle_gamma   90.00
#
_symmetry.space_group_name_H-M   'P 1'
#
loop_
_entity.id
_entity.type
_entity.pdbx_description
1 polymer ?
#
loop_
_entity_poly.entity_id
_entity_poly.type
_entity_poly.pdbx_seq_one_letter_code
_entity_poly.pdbx_strand_id
1 'polypeptide(L)'
;MDNFVREKLLEWNLLDKLKDKFDDEGKVIKASYGKKFLRSKLCDLIIKNELKGDFNKRITSDRFRALAIEINDIFLHEPPELYYVSYVRNANGKPKAARGKLWSTYCYLRKTYKQLNLISQPSTSTSKLNTEVEEDCEEHIQWLKNNSLPFPIVIEKWKATTNYRIAQFPESIDHYLNTYKCLRSQTGFLLLENINDLEPELSLRASKYANYKLTSQPIPVIIGESLSNIEGCYVCFNDIRYRVDTPLKAVDLCFKVYHTLNAEYPKECDSVWMFIQTYIYEIKTEYDRKYVATSSLMADIEKLKSEKID
;
A
#
# COMPACT_ATOMS: atom_id res chain seq x y z
N MET A 1 -4.66 -41.18 -16.03
CA MET A 1 -4.81 -40.02 -15.13
C MET A 1 -5.83 -40.42 -14.08
N ASP A 2 -5.41 -40.41 -12.84
CA ASP A 2 -5.82 -41.33 -11.77
C ASP A 2 -7.27 -41.14 -11.28
N ASN A 3 -7.95 -42.25 -10.97
CA ASN A 3 -9.30 -42.26 -10.41
C ASN A 3 -9.38 -41.51 -9.07
N PHE A 4 -8.23 -41.36 -8.38
CA PHE A 4 -8.06 -40.57 -7.18
C PHE A 4 -8.35 -39.07 -7.37
N VAL A 5 -8.12 -38.52 -8.58
CA VAL A 5 -8.45 -37.12 -8.90
C VAL A 5 -9.95 -36.97 -9.20
N ARG A 6 -10.59 -38.01 -9.75
CA ARG A 6 -12.04 -38.01 -10.02
C ARG A 6 -12.87 -38.17 -8.75
N GLU A 7 -12.43 -38.96 -7.77
CA GLU A 7 -13.12 -39.07 -6.48
C GLU A 7 -12.96 -37.82 -5.60
N LYS A 8 -11.80 -37.12 -5.64
CA LYS A 8 -11.65 -35.84 -4.93
C LYS A 8 -12.37 -34.65 -5.58
N LEU A 9 -12.76 -34.76 -6.85
CA LEU A 9 -13.56 -33.74 -7.56
C LEU A 9 -15.07 -33.88 -7.34
N LEU A 10 -15.52 -34.94 -6.65
CA LEU A 10 -16.93 -35.21 -6.37
C LEU A 10 -17.44 -34.63 -5.04
N GLU A 11 -16.58 -34.13 -4.15
CA GLU A 11 -17.04 -33.67 -2.82
C GLU A 11 -17.45 -32.19 -2.73
N TRP A 12 -17.15 -31.33 -3.70
CA TRP A 12 -17.38 -29.88 -3.56
C TRP A 12 -18.08 -29.26 -4.78
N ASN A 13 -19.24 -29.79 -5.15
CA ASN A 13 -20.05 -29.21 -6.23
C ASN A 13 -21.13 -28.27 -5.67
N LEU A 14 -21.16 -27.02 -6.14
CA LEU A 14 -22.23 -26.04 -5.85
C LEU A 14 -23.63 -26.60 -6.16
N LEU A 15 -23.71 -27.60 -7.05
CA LEU A 15 -24.92 -28.35 -7.39
C LEU A 15 -25.61 -28.99 -6.18
N ASP A 16 -24.86 -29.60 -5.27
CA ASP A 16 -25.44 -30.28 -4.09
C ASP A 16 -25.90 -29.27 -3.04
N LYS A 17 -25.20 -28.13 -2.97
CA LYS A 17 -25.61 -27.01 -2.10
C LYS A 17 -26.92 -26.38 -2.60
N LEU A 18 -27.15 -26.28 -3.91
CA LEU A 18 -28.36 -25.67 -4.49
C LEU A 18 -29.63 -26.54 -4.45
N LYS A 19 -29.52 -27.85 -4.21
CA LYS A 19 -30.68 -28.75 -4.12
C LYS A 19 -31.14 -28.98 -2.67
N ASP A 20 -30.21 -29.09 -1.72
CA ASP A 20 -30.53 -29.52 -0.34
C ASP A 20 -30.23 -28.49 0.76
N LYS A 21 -29.48 -27.40 0.47
CA LYS A 21 -29.05 -26.43 1.50
C LYS A 21 -29.54 -24.99 1.32
N PHE A 22 -30.24 -24.69 0.24
CA PHE A 22 -31.01 -23.46 0.21
C PHE A 22 -32.40 -23.74 0.76
N ASP A 23 -32.75 -22.99 1.80
CA ASP A 23 -34.11 -22.64 2.15
C ASP A 23 -34.91 -22.11 0.93
N ASP A 24 -36.15 -21.70 1.16
CA ASP A 24 -37.04 -21.21 0.10
C ASP A 24 -36.41 -20.12 -0.80
N GLU A 25 -35.37 -19.42 -0.33
CA GLU A 25 -34.64 -18.41 -1.11
C GLU A 25 -33.90 -18.98 -2.32
N GLY A 26 -33.28 -20.17 -2.25
CA GLY A 26 -32.57 -20.75 -3.39
C GLY A 26 -33.49 -21.26 -4.48
N LYS A 27 -34.65 -21.80 -4.08
CA LYS A 27 -35.72 -22.17 -5.02
C LYS A 27 -36.20 -20.93 -5.78
N VAL A 28 -36.37 -19.80 -5.08
CA VAL A 28 -36.74 -18.51 -5.69
C VAL A 28 -35.65 -18.00 -6.65
N ILE A 29 -34.38 -18.08 -6.26
CA ILE A 29 -33.25 -17.67 -7.13
C ILE A 29 -33.22 -18.52 -8.40
N LYS A 30 -33.32 -19.85 -8.28
CA LYS A 30 -33.34 -20.76 -9.41
C LYS A 30 -34.54 -20.50 -10.34
N ALA A 31 -35.73 -20.31 -9.79
CA ALA A 31 -36.94 -19.99 -10.56
C ALA A 31 -36.89 -18.60 -11.24
N SER A 32 -36.05 -17.68 -10.74
CA SER A 32 -35.85 -16.36 -11.34
C SER A 32 -34.98 -16.38 -12.60
N TYR A 33 -34.23 -17.46 -12.82
CA TYR A 33 -33.37 -17.62 -13.98
C TYR A 33 -34.19 -17.78 -15.27
N GLY A 34 -33.80 -17.09 -16.35
CA GLY A 34 -34.61 -16.95 -17.57
C GLY A 34 -35.73 -15.90 -17.49
N LYS A 35 -35.93 -15.27 -16.31
CA LYS A 35 -36.80 -14.10 -16.11
C LYS A 35 -35.96 -12.94 -15.56
N LYS A 36 -36.41 -12.29 -14.49
CA LYS A 36 -35.64 -11.29 -13.73
C LYS A 36 -34.65 -11.99 -12.80
N PHE A 37 -33.53 -12.44 -13.34
CA PHE A 37 -32.56 -13.24 -12.57
C PHE A 37 -31.98 -12.46 -11.38
N LEU A 38 -32.16 -13.02 -10.17
CA LEU A 38 -31.81 -12.40 -8.88
C LEU A 38 -30.32 -12.60 -8.53
N ARG A 39 -29.43 -12.15 -9.42
CA ARG A 39 -27.96 -12.31 -9.30
C ARG A 39 -27.39 -11.80 -7.97
N SER A 40 -27.88 -10.67 -7.46
CA SER A 40 -27.39 -10.10 -6.20
C SER A 40 -27.74 -10.97 -4.99
N LYS A 41 -28.96 -11.55 -4.98
CA LYS A 41 -29.36 -12.49 -3.91
C LYS A 41 -28.56 -13.79 -3.98
N LEU A 42 -28.31 -14.30 -5.19
CA LEU A 42 -27.42 -15.45 -5.40
C LEU A 42 -26.04 -15.20 -4.79
N CYS A 43 -25.41 -14.07 -5.12
CA CYS A 43 -24.08 -13.74 -4.60
C CYS A 43 -24.08 -13.59 -3.08
N ASP A 44 -25.08 -12.89 -2.53
CA ASP A 44 -25.22 -12.70 -1.08
C ASP A 44 -25.29 -14.04 -0.34
N LEU A 45 -26.12 -14.95 -0.83
CA LEU A 45 -26.29 -16.26 -0.21
C LEU A 45 -25.03 -17.12 -0.32
N ILE A 46 -24.39 -17.15 -1.49
CA ILE A 46 -23.11 -17.88 -1.68
C ILE A 46 -22.06 -17.37 -0.70
N ILE A 47 -21.86 -16.06 -0.59
CA ILE A 47 -20.82 -15.49 0.28
C ILE A 47 -21.15 -15.69 1.75
N LYS A 48 -22.42 -15.50 2.16
CA LYS A 48 -22.84 -15.79 3.54
C LYS A 48 -22.61 -17.25 3.91
N ASN A 49 -22.88 -18.17 2.99
CA ASN A 49 -22.63 -19.58 3.21
C ASN A 49 -21.13 -19.91 3.27
N GLU A 50 -20.29 -19.27 2.44
CA GLU A 50 -18.83 -19.41 2.54
C GLU A 50 -18.28 -18.91 3.88
N LEU A 51 -18.88 -17.88 4.48
CA LEU A 51 -18.51 -17.30 5.78
C LEU A 51 -19.29 -17.91 6.97
N LYS A 52 -20.13 -18.92 6.74
CA LYS A 52 -20.96 -19.51 7.79
C LYS A 52 -20.06 -20.21 8.81
N GLY A 53 -20.28 -19.90 10.10
CA GLY A 53 -19.54 -20.49 11.21
C GLY A 53 -18.24 -19.77 11.56
N ASP A 54 -17.73 -18.89 10.69
CA ASP A 54 -16.58 -18.03 10.98
C ASP A 54 -16.66 -16.74 10.14
N PHE A 55 -17.06 -15.64 10.79
CA PHE A 55 -17.11 -14.32 10.14
C PHE A 55 -15.73 -13.77 9.74
N ASN A 56 -14.65 -14.25 10.38
CA ASN A 56 -13.29 -13.83 10.08
C ASN A 56 -12.70 -14.55 8.86
N LYS A 57 -13.25 -15.71 8.47
CA LYS A 57 -12.81 -16.54 7.34
C LYS A 57 -12.58 -15.72 6.06
N ARG A 58 -11.40 -15.86 5.47
CA ARG A 58 -11.06 -15.24 4.17
C ARG A 58 -11.40 -16.18 3.02
N ILE A 59 -11.98 -15.62 1.95
CA ILE A 59 -12.23 -16.33 0.70
C ILE A 59 -11.08 -16.00 -0.26
N THR A 60 -10.36 -17.01 -0.72
CA THR A 60 -9.18 -16.84 -1.60
C THR A 60 -9.58 -16.51 -3.03
N SER A 61 -8.65 -15.93 -3.81
CA SER A 61 -8.86 -15.66 -5.24
C SER A 61 -9.24 -16.91 -6.02
N ASP A 62 -8.59 -18.05 -5.73
CA ASP A 62 -8.91 -19.32 -6.38
C ASP A 62 -10.30 -19.83 -6.01
N ARG A 63 -10.72 -19.64 -4.75
CA ARG A 63 -12.09 -19.98 -4.36
C ARG A 63 -13.12 -19.09 -5.06
N PHE A 64 -12.84 -17.79 -5.22
CA PHE A 64 -13.73 -16.92 -6.00
C PHE A 64 -13.81 -17.31 -7.48
N ARG A 65 -12.70 -17.74 -8.10
CA ARG A 65 -12.70 -18.28 -9.47
C ARG A 65 -13.52 -19.56 -9.56
N ALA A 66 -13.32 -20.50 -8.63
CA ALA A 66 -14.09 -21.73 -8.56
C ALA A 66 -15.59 -21.45 -8.44
N LEU A 67 -16.00 -20.56 -7.52
CA LEU A 67 -17.40 -20.14 -7.37
C LEU A 67 -17.99 -19.52 -8.65
N ALA A 68 -17.20 -18.72 -9.38
CA ALA A 68 -17.66 -18.11 -10.62
C ALA A 68 -17.87 -19.15 -11.74
N ILE A 69 -17.00 -20.16 -11.82
CA ILE A 69 -17.14 -21.30 -12.74
C ILE A 69 -18.35 -22.14 -12.35
N GLU A 70 -18.48 -22.48 -11.06
CA GLU A 70 -19.62 -23.24 -10.54
C GLU A 70 -20.96 -22.53 -10.85
N ILE A 71 -21.03 -21.20 -10.74
CA ILE A 71 -22.22 -20.43 -11.14
C ILE A 71 -22.52 -20.60 -12.63
N ASN A 72 -21.50 -20.55 -13.50
CA ASN A 72 -21.67 -20.75 -14.94
C ASN A 72 -22.16 -22.17 -15.28
N ASP A 73 -21.64 -23.18 -14.60
CA ASP A 73 -22.04 -24.58 -14.81
C ASP A 73 -23.54 -24.81 -14.53
N ILE A 74 -24.09 -24.07 -13.56
CA ILE A 74 -25.51 -24.15 -13.18
C ILE A 74 -26.38 -23.21 -14.03
N PHE A 75 -25.86 -22.02 -14.33
CA PHE A 75 -26.54 -20.97 -15.06
C PHE A 75 -25.76 -20.70 -16.36
N LEU A 76 -25.98 -21.55 -17.37
CA LEU A 76 -25.17 -21.66 -18.59
C LEU A 76 -24.89 -20.34 -19.36
N HIS A 77 -25.70 -19.29 -19.15
CA HIS A 77 -25.55 -17.98 -19.80
C HIS A 77 -24.96 -16.89 -18.87
N GLU A 78 -24.39 -17.31 -17.75
CA GLU A 78 -23.76 -16.42 -16.77
C GLU A 78 -22.24 -16.54 -16.87
N PRO A 79 -21.54 -15.61 -17.54
CA PRO A 79 -20.10 -15.72 -17.72
C PRO A 79 -19.36 -15.58 -16.38
N PRO A 80 -18.35 -16.42 -16.07
CA PRO A 80 -17.60 -16.35 -14.81
C PRO A 80 -17.03 -14.95 -14.51
N GLU A 81 -16.61 -14.20 -15.54
CA GLU A 81 -16.04 -12.86 -15.41
C GLU A 81 -17.04 -11.83 -14.85
N LEU A 82 -18.35 -12.10 -14.94
CA LEU A 82 -19.37 -11.26 -14.30
C LEU A 82 -19.31 -11.38 -12.77
N TYR A 83 -18.90 -12.55 -12.27
CA TYR A 83 -18.92 -12.89 -10.85
C TYR A 83 -17.57 -12.68 -10.20
N TYR A 84 -16.48 -12.98 -10.90
CA TYR A 84 -15.14 -12.71 -10.43
C TYR A 84 -14.13 -12.55 -11.58
N VAL A 85 -13.36 -11.48 -11.51
CA VAL A 85 -12.11 -11.29 -12.24
C VAL A 85 -11.07 -10.95 -11.19
N SER A 86 -10.01 -11.75 -11.13
CA SER A 86 -8.91 -11.50 -10.22
C SER A 86 -8.19 -10.20 -10.55
N TYR A 87 -7.39 -9.72 -9.61
CA TYR A 87 -6.42 -8.68 -9.89
C TYR A 87 -5.51 -9.09 -11.06
N VAL A 88 -5.29 -8.20 -12.02
CA VAL A 88 -4.38 -8.41 -13.16
C VAL A 88 -3.61 -7.14 -13.48
N ARG A 89 -2.37 -7.29 -13.92
CA ARG A 89 -1.60 -6.19 -14.53
C ARG A 89 -1.86 -6.19 -16.03
N ASN A 90 -2.26 -5.05 -16.59
CA ASN A 90 -2.34 -4.89 -18.05
C ASN A 90 -0.94 -4.95 -18.69
N ALA A 91 -0.87 -5.13 -20.01
CA ALA A 91 0.38 -5.09 -20.79
C ALA A 91 1.25 -3.84 -20.52
N ASN A 92 0.62 -2.72 -20.13
CA ASN A 92 1.31 -1.46 -19.80
C ASN A 92 1.68 -1.34 -18.31
N GLY A 93 1.68 -2.44 -17.54
CA GLY A 93 1.99 -2.46 -16.11
C GLY A 93 0.93 -1.84 -15.18
N LYS A 94 -0.15 -1.26 -15.73
CA LYS A 94 -1.24 -0.66 -14.93
C LYS A 94 -2.05 -1.74 -14.21
N PRO A 95 -2.26 -1.62 -12.89
CA PRO A 95 -3.03 -2.59 -12.12
C PRO A 95 -4.53 -2.45 -12.38
N LYS A 96 -5.23 -3.56 -12.56
CA LYS A 96 -6.69 -3.65 -12.52
C LYS A 96 -7.11 -4.39 -11.25
N ALA A 97 -7.87 -3.71 -10.40
CA ALA A 97 -8.42 -4.29 -9.17
C ALA A 97 -9.30 -5.51 -9.45
N ALA A 98 -9.35 -6.44 -8.49
CA ALA A 98 -10.31 -7.52 -8.52
C ALA A 98 -11.74 -6.94 -8.59
N ARG A 99 -12.59 -7.55 -9.41
CA ARG A 99 -13.96 -7.06 -9.67
C ARG A 99 -14.91 -8.23 -9.87
N GLY A 100 -16.20 -7.94 -9.84
CA GLY A 100 -17.27 -8.93 -10.03
C GLY A 100 -18.27 -8.94 -8.88
N LYS A 101 -19.40 -9.59 -9.10
CA LYS A 101 -20.53 -9.57 -8.15
C LYS A 101 -20.22 -10.30 -6.84
N LEU A 102 -19.50 -11.43 -6.87
CA LEU A 102 -19.11 -12.16 -5.66
C LEU A 102 -18.14 -11.33 -4.81
N TRP A 103 -17.13 -10.74 -5.45
CA TRP A 103 -16.16 -9.85 -4.79
C TRP A 103 -16.84 -8.63 -4.14
N SER A 104 -17.71 -7.95 -4.89
CA SER A 104 -18.42 -6.76 -4.40
C SER A 104 -19.30 -7.09 -3.19
N THR A 105 -19.98 -8.24 -3.24
CA THR A 105 -20.82 -8.75 -2.15
C THR A 105 -19.98 -9.08 -0.92
N TYR A 106 -18.84 -9.73 -1.09
CA TYR A 106 -17.91 -10.02 -0.01
C TYR A 106 -17.36 -8.75 0.66
N CYS A 107 -16.95 -7.75 -0.11
CA CYS A 107 -16.51 -6.46 0.42
C CYS A 107 -17.62 -5.76 1.21
N TYR A 108 -18.86 -5.79 0.70
CA TYR A 108 -20.02 -5.23 1.38
C TYR A 108 -20.30 -5.94 2.71
N LEU A 109 -20.40 -7.28 2.71
CA LEU A 109 -20.64 -8.07 3.93
C LEU A 109 -19.54 -7.87 4.96
N ARG A 110 -18.27 -7.86 4.55
CA ARG A 110 -17.14 -7.56 5.44
C ARG A 110 -17.26 -6.17 6.07
N LYS A 111 -17.67 -5.15 5.31
CA LYS A 111 -17.90 -3.81 5.84
C LYS A 111 -19.02 -3.82 6.90
N THR A 112 -20.12 -4.52 6.62
CA THR A 112 -21.24 -4.67 7.56
C THR A 112 -20.83 -5.40 8.83
N TYR A 113 -20.10 -6.52 8.72
CA TYR A 113 -19.62 -7.27 9.90
C TYR A 113 -18.67 -6.45 10.77
N LYS A 114 -17.84 -5.58 10.17
CA LYS A 114 -17.02 -4.61 10.94
C LYS A 114 -17.87 -3.62 11.72
N GLN A 115 -18.92 -3.06 11.08
CA GLN A 115 -19.82 -2.11 11.72
C GLN A 115 -20.62 -2.74 12.87
N LEU A 116 -20.93 -4.04 12.75
CA LEU A 116 -21.65 -4.82 13.76
C LEU A 116 -20.72 -5.47 14.79
N ASN A 117 -19.41 -5.19 14.76
CA ASN A 117 -18.39 -5.80 15.64
C ASN A 117 -18.38 -7.34 15.62
N LEU A 118 -18.83 -7.97 14.53
CA LEU A 118 -18.81 -9.42 14.34
C LEU A 118 -17.43 -9.94 13.88
N ILE A 119 -16.56 -9.03 13.44
CA ILE A 119 -15.16 -9.31 13.11
C ILE A 119 -14.27 -8.30 13.82
N SER A 120 -13.13 -8.77 14.31
CA SER A 120 -12.25 -7.97 15.16
C SER A 120 -11.77 -6.70 14.43
N GLN A 121 -11.94 -5.55 15.09
CA GLN A 121 -11.11 -4.40 14.79
C GLN A 121 -9.68 -4.68 15.26
N PRO A 122 -8.64 -4.14 14.61
CA PRO A 122 -7.29 -4.26 15.13
C PRO A 122 -7.23 -3.52 16.47
N SER A 123 -7.33 -4.26 17.57
CA SER A 123 -7.08 -3.77 18.92
C SER A 123 -5.59 -3.51 19.06
N THR A 124 -5.23 -2.27 19.38
CA THR A 124 -3.89 -1.86 19.80
C THR A 124 -3.57 -2.48 21.16
N SER A 125 -3.28 -3.78 21.20
CA SER A 125 -2.88 -4.47 22.42
C SER A 125 -1.78 -5.47 22.10
N THR A 126 -0.60 -5.16 22.63
CA THR A 126 0.63 -5.93 22.58
C THR A 126 0.44 -7.31 23.21
N SER A 127 0.40 -8.37 22.42
CA SER A 127 0.66 -9.73 22.92
C SER A 127 1.34 -10.56 21.83
N LYS A 128 2.62 -10.87 22.07
CA LYS A 128 3.39 -11.89 21.36
C LYS A 128 2.58 -13.20 21.31
N LEU A 129 2.42 -13.82 20.15
CA LEU A 129 2.24 -15.27 19.99
C LEU A 129 2.29 -15.69 18.51
N ASN A 130 3.21 -16.63 18.26
CA ASN A 130 3.29 -17.64 17.18
C ASN A 130 2.86 -17.23 15.76
N THR A 131 3.86 -16.98 14.91
CA THR A 131 3.68 -16.67 13.48
C THR A 131 3.68 -17.96 12.66
N GLU A 132 2.52 -18.59 12.50
CA GLU A 132 2.25 -19.25 11.22
C GLU A 132 2.04 -18.13 10.20
N VAL A 133 2.91 -18.07 9.18
CA VAL A 133 2.91 -17.00 8.19
C VAL A 133 1.71 -17.19 7.27
N GLU A 134 0.68 -16.35 7.40
CA GLU A 134 -0.41 -16.27 6.41
C GLU A 134 0.20 -16.02 5.02
N GLU A 135 -0.12 -16.86 4.03
CA GLU A 135 0.45 -16.87 2.67
C GLU A 135 0.31 -15.50 1.95
N ASP A 136 -0.75 -14.74 2.25
CA ASP A 136 -1.02 -13.37 1.77
C ASP A 136 -0.05 -12.32 2.34
N CYS A 137 0.48 -12.56 3.54
CA CYS A 137 1.44 -11.66 4.20
C CYS A 137 2.81 -11.73 3.53
N GLU A 138 3.28 -12.92 3.15
CA GLU A 138 4.56 -13.11 2.44
C GLU A 138 4.52 -12.45 1.06
N GLU A 139 3.42 -12.60 0.31
CA GLU A 139 3.26 -11.94 -1.00
C GLU A 139 3.29 -10.40 -0.86
N HIS A 140 2.62 -9.86 0.15
CA HIS A 140 2.65 -8.42 0.44
C HIS A 140 4.03 -7.92 0.84
N ILE A 141 4.77 -8.69 1.63
CA ILE A 141 6.14 -8.36 2.03
C ILE A 141 7.07 -8.38 0.83
N GLN A 142 7.01 -9.43 0.00
CA GLN A 142 7.82 -9.50 -1.22
C GLN A 142 7.48 -8.38 -2.20
N TRP A 143 6.22 -7.99 -2.28
CA TRP A 143 5.84 -6.84 -3.09
C TRP A 143 6.49 -5.56 -2.58
N LEU A 144 6.44 -5.29 -1.27
CA LEU A 144 7.01 -4.09 -0.64
C LEU A 144 8.54 -4.03 -0.73
N LYS A 145 9.21 -5.19 -0.71
CA LYS A 145 10.66 -5.28 -0.94
C LYS A 145 11.03 -4.83 -2.36
N ASN A 146 10.16 -5.09 -3.33
CA ASN A 146 10.47 -4.93 -4.75
C ASN A 146 9.84 -3.71 -5.43
N ASN A 147 8.86 -3.04 -4.79
CA ASN A 147 8.08 -1.96 -5.39
C ASN A 147 7.94 -0.77 -4.41
N SER A 148 8.07 0.46 -4.93
CA SER A 148 7.87 1.72 -4.18
C SER A 148 6.62 2.48 -4.62
N LEU A 149 5.97 2.07 -5.72
CA LEU A 149 4.81 2.72 -6.32
C LEU A 149 3.89 1.67 -6.97
N PRO A 150 2.59 1.98 -7.14
CA PRO A 150 1.87 3.21 -6.74
C PRO A 150 1.69 3.35 -5.21
N PHE A 151 1.80 4.57 -4.68
CA PHE A 151 1.78 4.82 -3.23
C PHE A 151 0.50 4.36 -2.50
N PRO A 152 -0.71 4.43 -3.08
CA PRO A 152 -1.90 3.87 -2.44
C PRO A 152 -1.79 2.35 -2.15
N ILE A 153 -1.16 1.60 -3.05
CA ILE A 153 -0.92 0.16 -2.90
C ILE A 153 0.17 -0.09 -1.85
N VAL A 154 1.21 0.75 -1.82
CA VAL A 154 2.21 0.73 -0.74
C VAL A 154 1.53 0.86 0.60
N ILE A 155 0.69 1.89 0.82
CA ILE A 155 0.00 2.08 2.10
C ILE A 155 -0.88 0.87 2.47
N GLU A 156 -1.63 0.34 1.51
CA GLU A 156 -2.49 -0.83 1.73
C GLU A 156 -1.68 -2.04 2.22
N LYS A 157 -0.64 -2.42 1.49
CA LYS A 157 0.23 -3.56 1.81
C LYS A 157 1.09 -3.30 3.05
N TRP A 158 1.51 -2.06 3.28
CA TRP A 158 2.27 -1.65 4.46
C TRP A 158 1.46 -1.86 5.72
N LYS A 159 0.19 -1.44 5.70
CA LYS A 159 -0.76 -1.66 6.81
C LYS A 159 -1.01 -3.14 7.03
N ALA A 160 -1.27 -3.90 5.96
CA ALA A 160 -1.55 -5.33 6.02
C ALA A 160 -0.40 -6.15 6.63
N THR A 161 0.86 -5.70 6.48
CA THR A 161 2.06 -6.42 6.91
C THR A 161 2.65 -5.91 8.23
N THR A 162 2.04 -4.90 8.87
CA THR A 162 2.61 -4.19 10.04
C THR A 162 3.08 -5.12 11.15
N ASN A 163 2.21 -6.03 11.60
CA ASN A 163 2.53 -6.92 12.73
C ASN A 163 3.69 -7.86 12.39
N TYR A 164 3.74 -8.37 11.17
CA TYR A 164 4.83 -9.23 10.73
C TYR A 164 6.15 -8.45 10.64
N ARG A 165 6.14 -7.27 10.01
CA ARG A 165 7.36 -6.46 9.85
C ARG A 165 7.91 -5.92 11.17
N ILE A 166 7.07 -5.79 12.21
CA ILE A 166 7.51 -5.46 13.58
C ILE A 166 8.12 -6.70 14.26
N ALA A 167 7.47 -7.87 14.12
CA ALA A 167 7.98 -9.11 14.70
C ALA A 167 9.32 -9.55 14.08
N GLN A 168 9.56 -9.21 12.81
CA GLN A 168 10.78 -9.47 12.06
C GLN A 168 11.69 -8.24 11.95
N PHE A 169 11.50 -7.23 12.81
CA PHE A 169 12.33 -6.04 12.78
C PHE A 169 13.80 -6.42 13.05
N PRO A 170 14.74 -6.13 12.13
CA PRO A 170 16.15 -6.40 12.34
C PRO A 170 16.71 -5.46 13.42
N GLU A 171 17.77 -5.87 14.11
CA GLU A 171 18.42 -4.99 15.11
C GLU A 171 18.94 -3.67 14.51
N SER A 172 19.20 -3.65 13.20
CA SER A 172 19.67 -2.47 12.47
C SER A 172 18.55 -1.77 11.70
N ILE A 173 18.29 -0.51 12.07
CA ILE A 173 17.39 0.40 11.34
C ILE A 173 17.84 0.55 9.88
N ASP A 174 19.15 0.62 9.62
CA ASP A 174 19.70 0.76 8.26
C ASP A 174 19.31 -0.44 7.37
N HIS A 175 19.46 -1.67 7.89
CA HIS A 175 19.03 -2.87 7.18
C HIS A 175 17.53 -2.86 6.89
N TYR A 176 16.71 -2.39 7.83
CA TYR A 176 15.26 -2.29 7.66
C TYR A 176 14.85 -1.28 6.58
N LEU A 177 15.47 -0.11 6.58
CA LEU A 177 15.26 0.93 5.56
C LEU A 177 15.65 0.42 4.16
N ASN A 178 16.75 -0.32 4.06
CA ASN A 178 17.22 -0.91 2.80
C ASN A 178 16.34 -2.09 2.32
N THR A 179 15.70 -2.82 3.24
CA THR A 179 14.85 -3.97 2.92
C THR A 179 13.64 -3.60 2.05
N TYR A 180 13.00 -2.45 2.29
CA TYR A 180 11.75 -2.06 1.60
C TYR A 180 11.96 -0.87 0.67
N LYS A 181 11.78 -1.06 -0.65
CA LYS A 181 12.02 -0.01 -1.66
C LYS A 181 11.20 1.28 -1.44
N CYS A 182 10.00 1.17 -0.87
CA CYS A 182 9.20 2.35 -0.56
C CYS A 182 9.83 3.24 0.52
N LEU A 183 10.66 2.69 1.42
CA LEU A 183 11.38 3.45 2.43
C LEU A 183 12.69 4.03 1.90
N ARG A 184 13.25 3.45 0.84
CA ARG A 184 14.40 4.00 0.11
C ARG A 184 14.05 5.21 -0.76
N SER A 185 12.78 5.61 -0.81
CA SER A 185 12.40 6.75 -1.63
C SER A 185 13.03 8.02 -1.06
N GLN A 186 14.09 8.43 -1.76
CA GLN A 186 14.80 9.69 -1.71
C GLN A 186 13.85 10.85 -2.02
N THR A 187 12.94 11.13 -1.09
CA THR A 187 11.83 12.06 -1.29
C THR A 187 12.21 13.50 -1.01
N GLY A 188 13.35 13.74 -0.34
CA GLY A 188 13.85 15.08 0.00
C GLY A 188 15.32 15.38 -0.31
N PHE A 189 16.10 14.39 -0.76
CA PHE A 189 17.47 14.55 -1.27
C PHE A 189 17.70 13.46 -2.32
N LEU A 190 18.65 13.65 -3.22
CA LEU A 190 19.04 12.64 -4.20
C LEU A 190 20.42 12.08 -3.82
N LEU A 191 20.59 10.77 -3.78
CA LEU A 191 21.85 10.06 -3.61
C LEU A 191 22.07 9.20 -4.86
N LEU A 192 23.10 9.53 -5.62
CA LEU A 192 23.50 8.83 -6.84
C LEU A 192 24.90 8.24 -6.66
N GLU A 193 25.11 7.05 -7.20
CA GLU A 193 26.44 6.45 -7.22
C GLU A 193 27.39 7.24 -8.14
N ASN A 194 26.88 7.73 -9.28
CA ASN A 194 27.67 8.45 -10.26
C ASN A 194 27.06 9.81 -10.64
N ILE A 195 27.91 10.81 -10.83
CA ILE A 195 27.50 12.16 -11.28
C ILE A 195 26.84 12.16 -12.67
N ASN A 196 27.15 11.17 -13.51
CA ASN A 196 26.58 11.04 -14.85
C ASN A 196 25.06 10.74 -14.81
N ASP A 197 24.58 10.16 -13.71
CA ASP A 197 23.16 9.85 -13.53
C ASP A 197 22.34 11.09 -13.11
N LEU A 198 23.00 12.20 -12.81
CA LEU A 198 22.36 13.40 -12.28
C LEU A 198 21.41 14.07 -13.26
N GLU A 199 21.87 14.36 -14.48
CA GLU A 199 21.03 15.02 -15.49
C GLU A 199 19.83 14.17 -15.93
N PRO A 200 19.99 12.85 -16.18
CA PRO A 200 18.84 11.96 -16.41
C PRO A 200 17.80 12.01 -15.28
N GLU A 201 18.25 11.96 -14.03
CA GLU A 201 17.34 11.92 -12.87
C GLU A 201 16.64 13.26 -12.63
N LEU A 202 17.35 14.39 -12.78
CA LEU A 202 16.73 15.72 -12.74
C LEU A 202 15.69 15.91 -13.85
N SER A 203 15.98 15.41 -15.06
CA SER A 203 15.05 15.47 -16.20
C SER A 203 13.80 14.63 -15.97
N LEU A 204 13.96 13.43 -15.40
CA LEU A 204 12.85 12.55 -15.03
C LEU A 204 11.98 13.20 -13.95
N ARG A 205 12.61 13.80 -12.94
CA ARG A 205 11.93 14.52 -11.87
C ARG A 205 11.16 15.71 -12.44
N ALA A 206 11.78 16.57 -13.24
CA ALA A 206 11.12 17.71 -13.87
C ALA A 206 9.88 17.28 -14.70
N SER A 207 10.01 16.21 -15.48
CA SER A 207 8.90 15.64 -16.27
C SER A 207 7.75 15.17 -15.38
N LYS A 208 8.05 14.57 -14.22
CA LYS A 208 7.05 14.17 -13.23
C LYS A 208 6.32 15.38 -12.64
N TYR A 209 7.05 16.41 -12.21
CA TYR A 209 6.44 17.63 -11.64
C TYR A 209 5.57 18.36 -12.68
N ALA A 210 6.04 18.45 -13.93
CA ALA A 210 5.28 19.03 -15.03
C ALA A 210 3.94 18.30 -15.27
N ASN A 211 3.93 16.96 -15.21
CA ASN A 211 2.70 16.16 -15.32
C ASN A 211 1.67 16.47 -14.22
N TYR A 212 2.13 16.92 -13.04
CA TYR A 212 1.28 17.33 -11.92
C TYR A 212 1.04 18.85 -11.86
N LYS A 213 1.50 19.62 -12.87
CA LYS A 213 1.46 21.09 -12.89
C LYS A 213 2.14 21.72 -11.66
N LEU A 214 3.24 21.10 -11.20
CA LEU A 214 4.06 21.59 -10.10
C LEU A 214 5.37 22.18 -10.64
N THR A 215 5.95 23.10 -9.87
CA THR A 215 7.27 23.66 -10.14
C THR A 215 8.37 22.77 -9.59
N SER A 216 9.47 22.63 -10.33
CA SER A 216 10.66 21.92 -9.88
C SER A 216 11.28 22.67 -8.70
N GLN A 217 11.30 22.04 -7.54
CA GLN A 217 11.84 22.63 -6.34
C GLN A 217 13.35 22.37 -6.23
N PRO A 218 14.11 23.27 -5.57
CA PRO A 218 15.49 23.02 -5.19
C PRO A 218 15.68 21.64 -4.54
N ILE A 219 16.80 20.97 -4.80
CA ILE A 219 17.08 19.64 -4.26
C ILE A 219 18.54 19.50 -3.82
N PRO A 220 18.79 19.00 -2.59
CA PRO A 220 20.12 18.52 -2.21
C PRO A 220 20.45 17.23 -2.96
N VAL A 221 21.64 17.17 -3.55
CA VAL A 221 22.15 16.02 -4.29
C VAL A 221 23.47 15.57 -3.68
N ILE A 222 23.62 14.28 -3.45
CA ILE A 222 24.80 13.63 -2.90
C ILE A 222 25.26 12.63 -3.96
N ILE A 223 26.54 12.68 -4.31
CA ILE A 223 27.18 11.75 -5.24
C ILE A 223 28.16 10.90 -4.44
N GLY A 224 28.08 9.60 -4.59
CA GLY A 224 28.96 8.62 -3.97
C GLY A 224 28.28 7.26 -3.82
N GLU A 225 29.09 6.20 -3.79
CA GLU A 225 28.61 4.82 -3.67
C GLU A 225 27.80 4.57 -2.39
N SER A 226 28.08 5.31 -1.31
CA SER A 226 27.37 5.20 -0.04
C SER A 226 27.51 6.47 0.81
N LEU A 227 26.75 6.55 1.91
CA LEU A 227 26.90 7.63 2.90
C LEU A 227 28.28 7.63 3.59
N SER A 228 28.99 6.51 3.55
CA SER A 228 30.36 6.38 4.06
C SER A 228 31.42 6.78 3.02
N ASN A 229 31.06 6.86 1.73
CA ASN A 229 31.94 7.19 0.62
C ASN A 229 31.28 8.25 -0.29
N ILE A 230 31.39 9.51 0.13
CA ILE A 230 30.79 10.66 -0.57
C ILE A 230 31.85 11.33 -1.45
N GLU A 231 31.58 11.44 -2.74
CA GLU A 231 32.45 12.08 -3.74
C GLU A 231 32.10 13.56 -3.97
N GLY A 232 30.83 13.93 -3.77
CA GLY A 232 30.38 15.30 -3.92
C GLY A 232 29.00 15.58 -3.36
N CYS A 233 28.76 16.82 -2.95
CA CYS A 233 27.46 17.30 -2.54
C CYS A 233 27.10 18.55 -3.34
N TYR A 234 25.84 18.67 -3.74
CA TYR A 234 25.35 19.73 -4.58
C TYR A 234 23.96 20.21 -4.14
N VAL A 235 23.62 21.43 -4.51
CA VAL A 235 22.23 21.92 -4.54
C VAL A 235 21.90 22.27 -5.97
N CYS A 236 20.88 21.60 -6.51
CA CYS A 236 20.41 21.80 -7.87
C CYS A 236 19.06 22.52 -7.84
N PHE A 237 18.92 23.59 -8.63
CA PHE A 237 17.64 24.24 -8.89
C PHE A 237 17.69 24.92 -10.25
N ASN A 238 16.61 24.79 -11.04
CA ASN A 238 16.60 25.16 -12.45
C ASN A 238 17.78 24.51 -13.19
N ASP A 239 18.52 25.28 -13.99
CA ASP A 239 19.72 24.84 -14.71
C ASP A 239 21.02 25.14 -13.94
N ILE A 240 20.92 25.47 -12.64
CA ILE A 240 22.05 25.88 -11.81
C ILE A 240 22.39 24.79 -10.80
N ARG A 241 23.69 24.55 -10.63
CA ARG A 241 24.25 23.59 -9.68
C ARG A 241 25.32 24.25 -8.82
N TYR A 242 25.16 24.19 -7.50
CA TYR A 242 26.15 24.65 -6.53
C TYR A 242 26.78 23.47 -5.81
N ARG A 243 28.11 23.36 -5.82
CA ARG A 243 28.84 22.33 -5.04
C ARG A 243 29.07 22.81 -3.61
N VAL A 244 28.96 21.90 -2.66
CA VAL A 244 29.28 22.10 -1.24
C VAL A 244 30.04 20.90 -0.68
N ASP A 245 30.68 21.09 0.47
CA ASP A 245 31.62 20.11 1.02
C ASP A 245 30.94 18.93 1.72
N THR A 246 29.72 19.11 2.22
CA THR A 246 29.03 18.09 3.04
C THR A 246 27.54 18.01 2.74
N PRO A 247 26.90 16.85 2.99
CA PRO A 247 25.44 16.72 2.85
C PRO A 247 24.68 17.72 3.71
N LEU A 248 25.17 17.98 4.93
CA LEU A 248 24.55 18.94 5.83
C LEU A 248 24.59 20.36 5.27
N LYS A 249 25.72 20.77 4.66
CA LYS A 249 25.81 22.04 3.93
C LYS A 249 24.87 22.09 2.73
N ALA A 250 24.62 20.96 2.06
CA ALA A 250 23.67 20.91 0.94
C ALA A 250 22.23 21.13 1.42
N VAL A 251 21.86 20.52 2.54
CA VAL A 251 20.54 20.74 3.17
C VAL A 251 20.39 22.19 3.64
N ASP A 252 21.40 22.75 4.32
CA ASP A 252 21.40 24.15 4.78
C ASP A 252 21.32 25.15 3.62
N LEU A 253 22.12 24.97 2.57
CA LEU A 253 22.06 25.82 1.38
C LEU A 253 20.71 25.68 0.67
N CYS A 254 20.19 24.46 0.52
CA CYS A 254 18.88 24.23 -0.08
C CYS A 254 17.76 24.92 0.73
N PHE A 255 17.82 24.87 2.06
CA PHE A 255 16.90 25.61 2.94
C PHE A 255 16.93 27.11 2.65
N LYS A 256 18.14 27.69 2.59
CA LYS A 256 18.33 29.11 2.28
C LYS A 256 17.83 29.46 0.89
N VAL A 257 18.00 28.60 -0.10
CA VAL A 257 17.47 28.79 -1.46
C VAL A 257 15.95 28.87 -1.44
N TYR A 258 15.23 28.01 -0.69
CA TYR A 258 13.77 28.11 -0.58
C TYR A 258 13.32 29.48 -0.07
N HIS A 259 13.91 29.96 1.03
CA HIS A 259 13.54 31.25 1.61
C HIS A 259 13.97 32.44 0.73
N THR A 260 15.14 32.35 0.08
CA THR A 260 15.64 33.41 -0.81
C THR A 260 14.78 33.57 -2.05
N LEU A 261 14.32 32.45 -2.63
CA LEU A 261 13.51 32.43 -3.84
C LEU A 261 12.01 32.48 -3.56
N ASN A 262 11.59 32.50 -2.29
CA ASN A 262 10.20 32.30 -1.87
C ASN A 262 9.56 31.06 -2.54
N ALA A 263 10.33 29.98 -2.60
CA ALA A 263 9.94 28.73 -3.25
C ALA A 263 9.21 27.80 -2.27
N GLU A 264 8.23 27.04 -2.78
CA GLU A 264 7.55 26.03 -1.96
C GLU A 264 8.47 24.84 -1.64
N TYR A 265 8.30 24.21 -0.49
CA TYR A 265 8.97 22.94 -0.25
C TYR A 265 8.44 21.82 -1.17
N PRO A 266 9.28 20.82 -1.52
CA PRO A 266 8.85 19.67 -2.30
C PRO A 266 7.71 18.94 -1.58
N LYS A 267 6.62 18.66 -2.29
CA LYS A 267 5.40 18.07 -1.68
C LYS A 267 5.67 16.73 -1.01
N GLU A 268 6.64 15.97 -1.50
CA GLU A 268 7.00 14.66 -0.97
C GLU A 268 7.64 14.72 0.41
N CYS A 269 8.27 15.84 0.78
CA CYS A 269 8.98 16.02 2.06
C CYS A 269 8.64 17.34 2.76
N ASP A 270 7.52 17.99 2.43
CA ASP A 270 7.12 19.29 2.96
C ASP A 270 7.11 19.30 4.51
N SER A 271 6.56 18.25 5.14
CA SER A 271 6.55 18.13 6.60
C SER A 271 7.94 18.03 7.25
N VAL A 272 8.94 17.51 6.53
CA VAL A 272 10.34 17.42 6.99
C VAL A 272 10.99 18.80 6.92
N TRP A 273 10.78 19.53 5.82
CA TRP A 273 11.25 20.91 5.71
C TRP A 273 10.56 21.84 6.70
N MET A 274 9.27 21.63 6.97
CA MET A 274 8.54 22.36 8.01
C MET A 274 9.12 22.11 9.41
N PHE A 275 9.55 20.87 9.70
CA PHE A 275 10.27 20.55 10.93
C PHE A 275 11.62 21.30 10.98
N ILE A 276 12.41 21.25 9.90
CA ILE A 276 13.68 21.99 9.82
C ILE A 276 13.45 23.49 10.04
N GLN A 277 12.46 24.09 9.36
CA GLN A 277 12.14 25.51 9.49
C GLN A 277 11.79 25.88 10.93
N THR A 278 10.81 25.18 11.52
CA THR A 278 10.19 25.60 12.77
C THR A 278 10.94 25.15 14.03
N TYR A 279 11.65 24.02 13.96
CA TYR A 279 12.35 23.44 15.10
C TYR A 279 13.87 23.69 15.06
N ILE A 280 14.51 23.56 13.89
CA ILE A 280 15.97 23.70 13.77
C ILE A 280 16.37 25.17 13.57
N TYR A 281 15.68 25.87 12.66
CA TYR A 281 15.94 27.28 12.39
C TYR A 281 15.07 28.23 13.22
N GLU A 282 14.06 27.71 13.90
CA GLU A 282 13.11 28.50 14.72
C GLU A 282 12.40 29.62 13.93
N ILE A 283 12.23 29.44 12.62
CA ILE A 283 11.57 30.39 11.72
C ILE A 283 10.08 30.05 11.64
N LYS A 284 9.24 31.08 11.80
CA LYS A 284 7.78 31.00 11.61
C LYS A 284 7.32 32.03 10.59
N THR A 285 6.40 31.63 9.73
CA THR A 285 5.82 32.51 8.70
C THR A 285 4.30 32.41 8.71
N GLU A 286 3.62 33.39 8.10
CA GLU A 286 2.16 33.34 7.91
C GLU A 286 1.72 32.24 6.94
N TYR A 287 2.65 31.70 6.14
CA TYR A 287 2.41 30.65 5.14
C TYR A 287 2.62 29.23 5.69
N ASP A 288 2.97 29.10 6.98
CA ASP A 288 3.32 27.81 7.59
C ASP A 288 2.16 26.81 7.54
N ARG A 289 2.45 25.61 7.01
CA ARG A 289 1.50 24.49 7.02
C ARG A 289 1.63 23.69 8.32
N LYS A 290 0.48 23.35 8.91
CA LYS A 290 0.45 22.53 10.13
C LYS A 290 0.44 21.05 9.79
N TYR A 291 1.43 20.34 10.31
CA TYR A 291 1.53 18.89 10.22
C TYR A 291 1.47 18.27 11.61
N VAL A 292 0.56 17.30 11.77
CA VAL A 292 0.44 16.53 13.02
C VAL A 292 1.75 15.80 13.31
N ALA A 293 2.34 15.15 12.29
CA ALA A 293 3.60 14.44 12.41
C ALA A 293 4.75 15.33 12.91
N THR A 294 4.87 16.55 12.38
CA THR A 294 5.87 17.53 12.82
C THR A 294 5.64 17.95 14.27
N SER A 295 4.39 18.22 14.64
CA SER A 295 4.04 18.63 16.02
C SER A 295 4.32 17.53 17.04
N SER A 296 3.96 16.28 16.71
CA SER A 296 4.24 15.11 17.53
C SER A 296 5.74 14.87 17.69
N LEU A 297 6.52 14.94 16.59
CA LEU A 297 7.97 14.76 16.64
C LEU A 297 8.64 15.82 17.53
N MET A 298 8.23 17.09 17.42
CA MET A 298 8.76 18.15 18.28
C MET A 298 8.47 17.85 19.76
N ALA A 299 7.25 17.42 20.09
CA ALA A 299 6.91 17.07 21.47
C ALA A 299 7.73 15.88 22.00
N ASP A 300 7.93 14.84 21.18
CA ASP A 300 8.74 13.68 21.55
C ASP A 300 10.21 14.07 21.79
N ILE A 301 10.79 14.95 20.97
CA ILE A 301 12.17 15.42 21.15
C ILE A 301 12.30 16.25 22.43
N GLU A 302 11.36 17.14 22.72
CA GLU A 302 11.38 17.94 23.96
C GLU A 302 11.27 17.05 25.20
N LYS A 303 10.42 16.02 25.14
CA LYS A 303 10.34 15.03 26.21
C LYS A 303 11.68 14.31 26.42
N LEU A 304 12.33 13.84 25.35
CA LEU A 304 13.63 13.17 25.44
C LEU A 304 14.75 14.09 25.97
N LYS A 305 14.70 15.39 25.66
CA LYS A 305 15.64 16.37 26.23
C LYS A 305 15.42 16.53 27.73
N SER A 306 14.16 16.57 28.18
CA SER A 306 13.83 16.68 29.60
C SER A 306 14.27 15.46 30.42
N GLU A 307 14.19 14.26 29.85
CA GLU A 307 14.58 13.00 30.51
C GLU A 307 16.10 12.79 30.63
N LYS A 308 16.91 13.57 29.89
CA LYS A 308 18.39 13.48 29.92
C LYS A 308 19.04 14.51 30.87
N ILE A 309 18.25 15.35 31.52
CA ILE A 309 18.73 16.39 32.44
C ILE A 309 18.67 15.91 33.92
N ASP A 310 18.09 14.73 34.17
CA ASP A 310 18.18 13.99 35.45
C ASP A 310 19.26 12.90 35.40
#